data_AF-A0A916P9S8-F1
#
_entry.id   AF-A0A916P9S8-F1
#
_cell.length_a   1.000
_cell.length_b   1.000
_cell.length_c   1.000
_cell.angle_alpha   90.00
_cell.angle_beta   90.00
_cell.angle_gamma   90.00
#
_symmetry.space_group_name_H-M   'P 1'
#
loop_
_entity.id
_entity.type
_entity.pdbx_description
1 polymer ?
#
loop_
_entity_poly.entity_id
_entity_poly.type
_entity_poly.pdbx_seq_one_letter_code
_entity_poly.pdbx_strand_id
1 'polypeptide(L)'
;MSDLLVQALRCSGARIRHSSQPHAAVTPAGVDLVVLSDYLVADPHMVRDLHTERVPHLPVRVRDGTGMVGPLVVPGVTSCLGCADLHRSDRDAAWPAIAAQLRDTVGVADRATLLATAALALSQVNRVIAAVRGQEATPEPPSALNTTLEFDLNAGSIVARQWTRHPRCFC
;
A
#
# COMPACT_ATOMS: atom_id res chain seq x y z
N MET A 1 3.96 7.07 10.50
CA MET A 1 3.92 5.64 10.11
C MET A 1 5.26 5.21 9.52
N SER A 2 5.82 5.97 8.56
CA SER A 2 7.12 5.70 7.94
C SER A 2 8.23 5.24 8.89
N ASP A 3 8.51 5.99 9.96
CA ASP A 3 9.60 5.67 10.89
C ASP A 3 9.43 4.30 11.57
N LEU A 4 8.19 3.92 11.91
CA LEU A 4 7.90 2.60 12.49
C LEU A 4 8.22 1.49 11.51
N LEU A 5 7.83 1.66 10.24
CA LEU A 5 8.09 0.68 9.19
C LEU A 5 9.59 0.56 8.91
N VAL A 6 10.30 1.69 8.81
CA VAL A 6 11.76 1.69 8.60
C VAL A 6 12.46 0.98 9.76
N GLN A 7 12.10 1.30 11.01
CA GLN A 7 12.70 0.68 12.18
C GLN A 7 12.44 -0.84 12.22
N ALA A 8 11.22 -1.26 11.92
CA ALA A 8 10.86 -2.68 11.93
C ALA A 8 11.54 -3.48 10.80
N LEU A 9 11.69 -2.88 9.61
CA LEU A 9 12.31 -3.54 8.47
C LEU A 9 13.82 -3.70 8.63
N ARG A 10 14.51 -2.90 9.47
CA ARG A 10 15.97 -3.02 9.67
C ARG A 10 16.40 -4.44 10.10
N CYS A 11 15.54 -5.18 10.79
CA CYS A 11 15.81 -6.55 11.23
C CYS A 11 15.49 -7.63 10.18
N SER A 12 14.93 -7.26 9.01
CA SER A 12 14.50 -8.21 7.96
C SER A 12 15.62 -8.62 6.99
N GLY A 13 16.78 -7.95 7.05
CA GLY A 13 17.86 -8.10 6.08
C GLY A 13 17.55 -7.50 4.70
N ALA A 14 16.50 -6.70 4.58
CA ALA A 14 16.22 -5.92 3.36
C ALA A 14 17.14 -4.69 3.27
N ARG A 15 17.51 -4.29 2.05
CA ARG A 15 18.14 -2.98 1.80
C ARG A 15 17.06 -1.92 1.77
N ILE A 16 17.08 -0.99 2.73
CA ILE A 16 16.03 0.01 2.90
C ILE A 16 16.56 1.38 2.51
N ARG A 17 15.81 2.07 1.65
CA ARG A 17 15.95 3.50 1.39
C ARG A 17 14.64 4.17 1.80
N HIS A 18 14.74 5.23 2.60
CA HIS A 18 13.59 6.03 3.01
C HIS A 18 13.70 7.40 2.36
N SER A 19 12.57 7.93 1.88
CA SER A 19 12.45 9.30 1.38
C SER A 19 11.12 9.85 1.81
N SER A 20 11.14 11.09 2.31
CA SER A 20 9.94 11.89 2.57
C SER A 20 9.60 12.83 1.41
N GLN A 21 10.40 12.83 0.34
CA GLN A 21 10.14 13.69 -0.82
C GLN A 21 9.08 13.03 -1.71
N PRO A 22 7.92 13.69 -1.95
CA PRO A 22 6.82 13.14 -2.73
C PRO A 22 7.22 12.85 -4.20
N HIS A 23 8.28 13.49 -4.69
CA HIS A 23 8.80 13.32 -6.04
C HIS A 23 10.21 12.72 -6.10
N ALA A 24 10.60 11.95 -5.09
CA ALA A 24 11.86 11.23 -5.13
C ALA A 24 11.85 10.28 -6.34
N ALA A 25 12.77 10.50 -7.29
CA ALA A 25 12.92 9.62 -8.44
C ALA A 25 13.19 8.19 -7.95
N VAL A 26 12.26 7.27 -8.24
CA VAL A 26 12.46 5.85 -8.00
C VAL A 26 13.21 5.32 -9.21
N THR A 27 14.51 5.11 -9.07
CA THR A 27 15.25 4.32 -10.05
C THR A 27 14.78 2.86 -9.95
N PRO A 28 14.27 2.24 -11.03
CA PRO A 28 13.69 0.90 -10.97
C PRO A 28 14.74 -0.17 -10.72
N ALA A 29 15.98 0.09 -11.14
CA ALA A 29 17.09 -0.84 -11.03
C ALA A 29 17.36 -1.21 -9.55
N GLY A 30 16.92 -2.41 -9.16
CA GLY A 30 17.17 -3.00 -7.86
C GLY A 30 16.17 -2.63 -6.76
N VAL A 31 14.95 -2.18 -7.11
CA VAL A 31 13.85 -1.97 -6.14
C VAL A 31 12.82 -3.09 -6.28
N ASP A 32 12.72 -3.93 -5.26
CA ASP A 32 11.77 -5.06 -5.25
C ASP A 32 10.36 -4.65 -4.79
N LEU A 33 10.27 -3.60 -3.95
CA LEU A 33 9.00 -3.10 -3.41
C LEU A 33 9.14 -1.65 -2.92
N VAL A 34 8.13 -0.82 -3.20
CA VAL A 34 7.96 0.51 -2.60
C VAL A 34 6.80 0.50 -1.62
N VAL A 35 7.03 0.98 -0.39
CA VAL A 35 5.95 1.16 0.59
C VAL A 35 5.56 2.64 0.63
N LEU A 36 4.31 2.93 0.28
CA LEU A 36 3.76 4.29 0.30
C LEU A 36 3.08 4.50 1.64
N SER A 37 3.64 5.31 2.53
CA SER A 37 3.11 5.50 3.89
C SER A 37 2.57 6.90 4.17
N ASP A 38 1.85 7.01 5.29
CA ASP A 38 1.40 8.25 5.92
C ASP A 38 0.22 8.95 5.23
N TYR A 39 0.33 9.26 3.94
CA TYR A 39 -0.70 9.98 3.21
C TYR A 39 -1.97 9.15 2.98
N LEU A 40 -3.13 9.80 3.08
CA LEU A 40 -4.45 9.19 2.87
C LEU A 40 -4.67 8.75 1.42
N VAL A 41 -4.13 9.51 0.49
CA VAL A 41 -4.12 9.22 -0.95
C VAL A 41 -2.68 9.38 -1.43
N ALA A 42 -2.15 8.34 -2.08
CA ALA A 42 -0.82 8.41 -2.65
C ALA A 42 -0.76 9.44 -3.80
N ASP A 43 0.35 10.14 -3.95
CA ASP A 43 0.55 11.10 -5.03
C ASP A 43 0.33 10.41 -6.40
N PRO A 44 -0.65 10.87 -7.22
CA PRO A 44 -0.91 10.31 -8.53
C PRO A 44 0.30 10.30 -9.46
N HIS A 45 1.23 11.26 -9.33
CA HIS A 45 2.45 11.30 -10.13
C HIS A 45 3.37 10.14 -9.74
N MET A 46 3.63 9.95 -8.44
CA MET A 46 4.39 8.83 -7.92
C MET A 46 3.79 7.48 -8.34
N VAL A 47 2.47 7.31 -8.19
CA VAL A 47 1.78 6.05 -8.55
C VAL A 47 1.90 5.75 -10.04
N ARG A 48 1.76 6.78 -10.90
CA ARG A 48 1.93 6.62 -12.35
C ARG A 48 3.37 6.23 -12.71
N ASP A 49 4.35 6.86 -12.08
CA ASP A 49 5.77 6.59 -12.36
C ASP A 49 6.11 5.16 -11.92
N LEU A 50 5.68 4.74 -10.72
CA LEU A 50 5.82 3.34 -10.25
C LEU A 50 5.15 2.33 -11.19
N HIS A 51 3.97 2.67 -11.73
CA HIS A 51 3.28 1.81 -12.69
C HIS A 51 4.02 1.71 -14.02
N THR A 52 4.53 2.84 -14.53
CA THR A 52 5.29 2.92 -15.79
C THR A 52 6.58 2.12 -15.70
N GLU A 53 7.28 2.26 -14.59
CA GLU A 53 8.54 1.57 -14.30
C GLU A 53 8.34 0.12 -13.80
N ARG A 54 7.09 -0.36 -13.74
CA ARG A 54 6.70 -1.69 -13.25
C ARG A 54 7.22 -2.04 -11.85
N VAL A 55 7.30 -1.04 -10.97
CA VAL A 55 7.76 -1.22 -9.59
C VAL A 55 6.58 -1.66 -8.70
N PRO A 56 6.67 -2.82 -8.04
CA PRO A 56 5.67 -3.24 -7.08
C PRO A 56 5.54 -2.24 -5.93
N HIS A 57 4.31 -1.98 -5.48
CA HIS A 57 4.09 -1.03 -4.41
C HIS A 57 2.93 -1.39 -3.48
N LEU A 58 3.07 -0.99 -2.21
CA LEU A 58 2.12 -1.27 -1.14
C LEU A 58 1.79 0.00 -0.36
N PRO A 59 0.55 0.53 -0.42
CA PRO A 59 0.15 1.64 0.42
C PRO A 59 -0.17 1.18 1.85
N VAL A 60 0.32 1.93 2.84
CA VAL A 60 0.13 1.68 4.27
C VAL A 60 -0.25 2.99 4.96
N ARG A 61 -1.50 3.12 5.34
CA ARG A 61 -2.07 4.39 5.83
C ARG A 61 -3.08 4.14 6.93
N VAL A 62 -3.48 5.19 7.62
CA VAL A 62 -4.60 5.13 8.57
C VAL A 62 -5.64 6.16 8.13
N ARG A 63 -6.91 5.82 8.19
CA ARG A 63 -8.01 6.75 7.83
C ARG A 63 -9.11 6.59 8.86
N ASP A 64 -9.53 7.70 9.44
CA ASP A 64 -10.60 7.73 10.46
C ASP A 64 -10.36 6.74 11.61
N GLY A 65 -9.11 6.65 12.09
CA GLY A 65 -8.73 5.70 13.14
C GLY A 65 -8.64 4.24 12.71
N THR A 66 -8.87 3.92 11.43
CA THR A 66 -8.75 2.55 10.88
C THR A 66 -7.44 2.39 10.13
N GLY A 67 -6.69 1.33 10.44
CA GLY A 67 -5.48 0.93 9.72
C GLY A 67 -5.79 0.36 8.34
N MET A 68 -5.03 0.74 7.32
CA MET A 68 -5.22 0.24 5.95
C MET A 68 -3.88 -0.22 5.36
N VAL A 69 -3.82 -1.49 4.93
CA VAL A 69 -2.67 -2.08 4.25
C VAL A 69 -3.12 -2.61 2.89
N GLY A 70 -2.62 -2.04 1.81
CA GLY A 70 -2.88 -2.49 0.45
C GLY A 70 -3.90 -1.67 -0.35
N PRO A 71 -4.14 -2.06 -1.61
CA PRO A 71 -3.68 -3.33 -2.21
C PRO A 71 -2.18 -3.39 -2.50
N LEU A 72 -1.56 -4.56 -2.36
CA LEU A 72 -0.24 -4.83 -2.93
C LEU A 72 -0.40 -4.86 -4.45
N VAL A 73 0.22 -3.90 -5.11
CA VAL A 73 0.17 -3.72 -6.56
C VAL A 73 1.45 -4.27 -7.19
N VAL A 74 1.30 -5.20 -8.12
CA VAL A 74 2.34 -5.62 -9.06
C VAL A 74 1.88 -5.18 -10.45
N PRO A 75 2.43 -4.08 -11.01
CA PRO A 75 1.97 -3.52 -12.28
C PRO A 75 1.93 -4.55 -13.41
N GLY A 76 0.85 -4.56 -14.18
CA GLY A 76 0.61 -5.55 -15.24
C GLY A 76 0.15 -6.92 -14.75
N VAL A 77 0.18 -7.22 -13.45
CA VAL A 77 -0.28 -8.50 -12.88
C VAL A 77 -1.55 -8.32 -12.03
N THR A 78 -1.55 -7.38 -11.08
CA THR A 78 -2.69 -7.14 -10.17
C THR A 78 -3.53 -5.93 -10.61
N SER A 79 -4.67 -5.70 -9.95
CA SER A 79 -5.36 -4.41 -9.98
C SER A 79 -4.45 -3.31 -9.40
N CYS A 80 -4.50 -2.11 -9.97
CA CYS A 80 -3.75 -0.95 -9.49
C CYS A 80 -4.56 -0.07 -8.52
N LEU A 81 -3.95 0.97 -7.96
CA LEU A 81 -4.66 1.95 -7.11
C LEU A 81 -5.75 2.70 -7.88
N GLY A 82 -5.54 2.96 -9.18
CA GLY A 82 -6.56 3.55 -10.05
C GLY A 82 -7.78 2.64 -10.26
N CYS A 83 -7.61 1.31 -10.28
CA CYS A 83 -8.76 0.38 -10.27
C CYS A 83 -9.58 0.56 -9.00
N ALA A 84 -8.92 0.65 -7.85
CA ALA A 84 -9.60 0.84 -6.57
C ALA A 84 -10.35 2.18 -6.53
N ASP A 85 -9.76 3.26 -7.05
CA ASP A 85 -10.43 4.57 -7.12
C ASP A 85 -11.58 4.62 -8.11
N LEU A 86 -11.49 3.92 -9.24
CA LEU A 86 -12.62 3.78 -10.17
C LEU A 86 -13.78 3.01 -9.53
N HIS A 87 -13.49 1.90 -8.84
CA HIS A 87 -14.49 1.13 -8.08
C HIS A 87 -15.11 1.94 -6.94
N ARG A 88 -14.36 2.85 -6.31
CA ARG A 88 -14.92 3.80 -5.33
C ARG A 88 -15.80 4.83 -6.02
N SER A 89 -15.38 5.35 -7.16
CA SER A 89 -16.15 6.31 -7.96
C SER A 89 -17.48 5.74 -8.46
N ASP A 90 -17.51 4.45 -8.80
CA ASP A 90 -18.75 3.75 -9.18
C ASP A 90 -19.74 3.67 -8.01
N ARG A 91 -19.25 3.63 -6.77
CA ARG A 91 -20.08 3.58 -5.55
C ARG A 91 -20.45 4.98 -5.05
N ASP A 92 -19.55 5.94 -5.22
CA ASP A 92 -19.70 7.33 -4.80
C ASP A 92 -19.11 8.26 -5.87
N ALA A 93 -19.99 8.92 -6.62
CA ALA A 93 -19.59 9.83 -7.68
C ALA A 93 -18.78 11.05 -7.17
N ALA A 94 -18.85 11.38 -5.88
CA ALA A 94 -18.06 12.45 -5.27
C ALA A 94 -16.62 12.01 -4.95
N TRP A 95 -16.31 10.70 -5.00
CA TRP A 95 -15.00 10.17 -4.64
C TRP A 95 -13.82 10.86 -5.32
N PRO A 96 -13.82 11.18 -6.63
CA PRO A 96 -12.69 11.87 -7.26
C PRO A 96 -12.38 13.23 -6.64
N ALA A 97 -13.41 14.00 -6.26
CA ALA A 97 -13.23 15.29 -5.61
C ALA A 97 -12.68 15.12 -4.19
N ILE A 98 -13.20 14.14 -3.44
CA ILE A 98 -12.72 13.81 -2.09
C ILE A 98 -11.25 13.34 -2.15
N ALA A 99 -10.92 12.43 -3.05
CA ALA A 99 -9.56 11.91 -3.21
C ALA A 99 -8.57 13.04 -3.53
N ALA A 100 -8.97 13.99 -4.39
CA ALA A 100 -8.14 15.15 -4.73
C ALA A 100 -7.85 16.06 -3.52
N GLN A 101 -8.82 16.23 -2.62
CA GLN A 101 -8.68 17.00 -1.38
C GLN A 101 -7.78 16.27 -0.35
N LEU A 102 -7.82 14.95 -0.32
CA LEU A 102 -7.08 14.14 0.66
C LEU A 102 -5.60 13.87 0.28
N ARG A 103 -5.14 14.29 -0.91
CA ARG A 103 -3.78 14.00 -1.41
C ARG A 103 -2.67 14.43 -0.46
N ASP A 104 -2.77 15.63 0.08
CA ASP A 104 -1.75 16.20 0.96
C ASP A 104 -2.08 15.98 2.46
N THR A 105 -3.08 15.14 2.74
CA THR A 105 -3.52 14.86 4.10
C THR A 105 -2.86 13.58 4.61
N VAL A 106 -2.21 13.69 5.77
CA VAL A 106 -1.65 12.54 6.50
C VAL A 106 -2.70 11.95 7.43
N GLY A 107 -2.81 10.63 7.43
CA GLY A 107 -3.67 9.90 8.34
C GLY A 107 -3.24 10.02 9.80
N VAL A 108 -4.19 10.28 10.69
CA VAL A 108 -3.97 10.29 12.14
C VAL A 108 -4.77 9.18 12.80
N ALA A 109 -4.14 8.48 13.74
CA ALA A 109 -4.77 7.48 14.60
C ALA A 109 -4.03 7.41 15.93
N ASP A 110 -4.62 6.74 16.93
CA ASP A 110 -3.95 6.47 18.19
C ASP A 110 -2.73 5.54 18.00
N ARG A 111 -1.88 5.50 19.03
CA ARG A 111 -0.60 4.77 18.96
C ARG A 111 -0.79 3.26 18.77
N ALA A 112 -1.84 2.66 19.34
CA ALA A 112 -2.09 1.24 19.19
C ALA A 112 -2.47 0.92 17.74
N THR A 113 -3.34 1.74 17.12
CA THR A 113 -3.72 1.58 15.71
C THR A 113 -2.51 1.69 14.80
N LEU A 114 -1.64 2.67 15.04
CA LEU A 114 -0.43 2.85 14.25
C LEU A 114 0.50 1.63 14.33
N LEU A 115 0.75 1.10 15.54
CA LEU A 115 1.62 -0.05 15.75
C LEU A 115 1.05 -1.32 15.12
N ALA A 116 -0.24 -1.56 15.28
CA ALA A 116 -0.88 -2.75 14.72
C ALA A 116 -0.95 -2.69 13.18
N THR A 117 -1.20 -1.51 12.61
CA THR A 117 -1.14 -1.30 11.15
C THR A 117 0.27 -1.55 10.62
N ALA A 118 1.30 -1.07 11.32
CA ALA A 118 2.69 -1.31 10.97
C ALA A 118 3.05 -2.80 11.06
N ALA A 119 2.57 -3.52 12.09
CA ALA A 119 2.77 -4.96 12.23
C ALA A 119 2.11 -5.74 11.08
N LEU A 120 0.88 -5.37 10.70
CA LEU A 120 0.17 -5.98 9.57
C LEU A 120 0.91 -5.71 8.26
N ALA A 121 1.35 -4.48 8.03
CA ALA A 121 2.14 -4.12 6.85
C ALA A 121 3.46 -4.91 6.78
N LEU A 122 4.19 -5.02 7.89
CA LEU A 122 5.43 -5.78 7.96
C LEU A 122 5.21 -7.26 7.63
N SER A 123 4.10 -7.86 8.08
CA SER A 123 3.72 -9.22 7.72
C SER A 123 3.58 -9.39 6.20
N GLN A 124 2.95 -8.42 5.52
CA GLN A 124 2.82 -8.45 4.05
C GLN A 124 4.17 -8.23 3.34
N VAL A 125 4.98 -7.29 3.82
CA VAL A 125 6.32 -7.02 3.24
C VAL A 125 7.25 -8.22 3.40
N ASN A 126 7.22 -8.91 4.54
CA ASN A 126 8.02 -10.10 4.77
C ASN A 126 7.68 -11.24 3.80
N ARG A 127 6.42 -11.39 3.39
CA ARG A 127 6.03 -12.34 2.35
C ARG A 127 6.65 -11.97 1.00
N VAL A 128 6.64 -10.69 0.63
CA VAL A 128 7.32 -10.22 -0.59
C VAL A 128 8.83 -10.49 -0.52
N ILE A 129 9.48 -10.23 0.61
CA ILE A 129 10.91 -10.52 0.82
C ILE A 129 11.20 -12.02 0.66
N ALA A 130 10.37 -12.88 1.25
CA ALA A 130 10.53 -14.33 1.16
C ALA A 130 10.38 -14.82 -0.29
N ALA A 131 9.39 -14.30 -1.02
CA ALA A 131 9.16 -14.62 -2.43
C ALA A 131 10.35 -14.18 -3.30
N VAL A 132 10.87 -12.95 -3.12
CA VAL A 132 12.03 -12.43 -3.86
C VAL A 132 13.29 -13.27 -3.60
N ARG A 133 13.48 -13.77 -2.38
CA ARG A 133 14.62 -14.63 -2.02
C ARG A 133 14.46 -16.08 -2.47
N GLY A 134 13.32 -16.46 -3.07
CA GLY A 134 13.04 -17.85 -3.46
C GLY A 134 12.93 -18.80 -2.26
N GLN A 135 12.56 -18.30 -1.09
CA GLN A 135 12.49 -19.07 0.16
C GLN A 135 11.10 -19.66 0.45
N GLU A 136 10.13 -19.49 -0.45
CA GLU A 136 8.78 -20.06 -0.29
C GLU A 136 8.72 -21.49 -0.85
N ALA A 137 8.50 -22.46 0.04
CA ALA A 137 8.25 -23.87 -0.32
C ALA A 137 6.83 -24.12 -0.86
N THR A 138 5.89 -23.19 -0.63
CA THR A 138 4.53 -23.18 -1.16
C THR A 138 4.10 -21.71 -1.35
N PRO A 139 3.78 -21.25 -2.58
CA PRO A 139 3.53 -19.83 -2.83
C PRO A 139 2.07 -19.50 -2.52
N GLU A 140 1.74 -19.32 -1.24
CA GLU A 140 0.46 -18.69 -0.91
C GLU A 140 0.61 -17.18 -1.11
N PRO A 141 -0.13 -16.56 -2.04
CA PRO A 141 0.04 -15.14 -2.35
C PRO A 141 -0.18 -14.26 -1.09
N PRO A 142 0.48 -13.09 -1.00
CA PRO A 142 0.23 -12.15 0.08
C PRO A 142 -1.27 -11.82 0.17
N SER A 143 -1.85 -11.79 1.37
CA SER A 143 -3.29 -11.52 1.52
C SER A 143 -3.66 -10.09 1.11
N ALA A 144 -2.69 -9.19 0.99
CA ALA A 144 -2.87 -7.86 0.40
C ALA A 144 -2.89 -7.85 -1.14
N LEU A 145 -2.61 -8.98 -1.80
CA LEU A 145 -2.65 -9.05 -3.27
C LEU A 145 -4.09 -8.80 -3.74
N ASN A 146 -4.27 -7.78 -4.59
CA ASN A 146 -5.59 -7.28 -5.01
C ASN A 146 -6.52 -6.89 -3.84
N THR A 147 -6.00 -6.68 -2.63
CA THR A 147 -6.85 -6.56 -1.43
C THR A 147 -6.32 -5.49 -0.48
N THR A 148 -7.18 -4.59 -0.04
CA THR A 148 -6.88 -3.73 1.11
C THR A 148 -7.35 -4.42 2.39
N LEU A 149 -6.43 -4.66 3.31
CA LEU A 149 -6.75 -5.08 4.66
C LEU A 149 -7.06 -3.83 5.49
N GLU A 150 -8.27 -3.74 6.01
CA GLU A 150 -8.77 -2.68 6.87
C GLU A 150 -8.82 -3.24 8.31
N PHE A 151 -8.11 -2.58 9.23
CA PHE A 151 -8.01 -3.01 10.62
C PHE A 151 -8.57 -1.94 11.55
N ASP A 152 -9.64 -2.28 12.24
CA ASP A 152 -10.26 -1.45 13.25
C ASP A 152 -10.00 -2.06 14.63
N LEU A 153 -9.19 -1.38 15.44
CA LEU A 153 -8.89 -1.81 16.80
C LEU A 153 -10.07 -1.71 17.75
N ASN A 154 -10.90 -0.68 17.60
CA ASN A 154 -12.03 -0.44 18.49
C ASN A 154 -13.08 -1.54 18.30
N ALA A 155 -13.29 -1.96 17.05
CA ALA A 155 -14.15 -3.08 16.71
C ALA A 155 -13.46 -4.45 16.86
N GLY A 156 -12.13 -4.49 17.00
CA GLY A 156 -11.35 -5.73 17.06
C GLY A 156 -11.44 -6.57 15.77
N SER A 157 -11.54 -5.92 14.61
CA SER A 157 -11.85 -6.60 13.34
C SER A 157 -10.82 -6.32 12.25
N ILE A 158 -10.57 -7.32 11.40
CA ILE A 158 -9.81 -7.18 10.15
C ILE A 158 -10.75 -7.53 9.01
N VAL A 159 -10.96 -6.57 8.11
CA VAL A 159 -11.78 -6.73 6.90
C VAL A 159 -10.87 -6.74 5.68
N ALA A 160 -11.04 -7.73 4.82
CA ALA A 160 -10.35 -7.81 3.54
C ALA A 160 -11.26 -7.25 2.44
N ARG A 161 -10.87 -6.12 1.84
CA ARG A 161 -11.57 -5.52 0.70
C ARG A 161 -10.84 -5.82 -0.59
N GLN A 162 -11.41 -6.71 -1.38
CA GLN A 162 -10.86 -7.09 -2.68
C GLN A 162 -11.15 -6.04 -3.77
N TRP A 163 -10.20 -5.87 -4.67
CA TRP A 163 -10.23 -4.99 -5.83
C TRP A 163 -9.97 -5.81 -7.08
N THR A 164 -10.89 -5.78 -8.03
CA THR A 164 -10.68 -6.37 -9.36
C THR A 164 -10.15 -5.31 -10.31
N ARG A 165 -9.54 -5.74 -11.42
CA ARG A 165 -9.25 -4.82 -12.53
C ARG A 165 -10.55 -4.17 -12.97
N HIS A 166 -10.53 -2.85 -13.01
CA HIS A 166 -11.70 -2.08 -13.38
C HIS A 166 -11.77 -1.95 -14.92
N PRO A 167 -12.93 -2.14 -15.58
CA PRO A 167 -13.05 -2.11 -17.05
C PRO A 167 -12.59 -0.79 -17.71
N ARG A 168 -12.73 0.33 -17.00
CA ARG A 168 -12.26 1.67 -17.42
C ARG A 168 -10.78 1.94 -17.10
N CYS A 169 -10.04 0.99 -16.55
CA CYS A 169 -8.62 1.14 -16.24
C CYS A 169 -7.75 0.51 -17.32
N PHE A 170 -6.61 1.15 -17.63
CA PHE A 170 -5.68 0.69 -18.67
C PHE A 170 -4.48 -0.10 -18.12
N CYS A 171 -4.53 -0.54 -16.86
CA CYS A 171 -3.47 -1.33 -16.22
C CYS A 171 -3.47 -2.79 -16.67
#